data_AF-A0A101H1S4-F1
#
_entry.id   AF-A0A101H1S4-F1
#
_cell.length_a   1.000
_cell.length_b   1.000
_cell.length_c   1.000
_cell.angle_alpha   90.00
_cell.angle_beta   90.00
_cell.angle_gamma   90.00
#
_symmetry.space_group_name_H-M   'P 1'
#
loop_
_entity.id
_entity.type
_entity.pdbx_description
1 polymer ?
#
loop_
_entity_poly.entity_id
_entity_poly.type
_entity_poly.pdbx_seq_one_letter_code
_entity_poly.pdbx_strand_id
1 'polypeptide(L)'
;MEIRLAPYITLGTGTFAAIVAPEGEMLRLFTDHPELKRYLFLYISGNGSRLLTRAGDRSATFDVRRAFTEHQLLTILREAGHTIVFIEHDPTLFESGGRSMAAAIGKVIAEVSTGSLVILYTPAPDRFFGEMATYADRIITLAPETAPVQKQSIRAKRAGQATLEAF
;
A
#
# COMPACT_ATOMS: atom_id res chain seq x y z
N MET A 1 14.99 -11.43 5.96
CA MET A 1 13.64 -11.42 6.57
C MET A 1 12.63 -11.53 5.44
N GLU A 2 11.52 -12.24 5.65
CA GLU A 2 10.42 -12.32 4.68
C GLU A 2 9.08 -12.05 5.37
N ILE A 3 8.18 -11.35 4.67
CA ILE A 3 6.82 -11.02 5.10
C ILE A 3 5.88 -11.49 4.00
N ARG A 4 4.75 -12.08 4.37
CA ARG A 4 3.69 -12.43 3.43
C ARG A 4 2.80 -11.21 3.22
N LEU A 5 2.63 -10.76 1.98
CA LEU A 5 1.71 -9.67 1.65
C LEU A 5 0.29 -10.22 1.37
N ALA A 6 0.22 -11.31 0.63
CA ALA A 6 -1.01 -11.99 0.22
C ALA A 6 -0.72 -13.49 0.02
N PRO A 7 -1.72 -14.36 -0.18
CA PRO A 7 -1.47 -15.76 -0.52
C PRO A 7 -0.48 -15.86 -1.69
N TYR A 8 0.60 -16.63 -1.49
CA TYR A 8 1.68 -16.86 -2.47
C TYR A 8 2.52 -15.63 -2.84
N ILE A 9 2.29 -14.47 -2.22
CA ILE A 9 3.09 -13.26 -2.42
C ILE A 9 3.88 -12.96 -1.15
N THR A 10 5.19 -13.20 -1.20
CA THR A 10 6.14 -12.82 -0.15
C THR A 10 7.01 -11.65 -0.58
N LEU A 11 7.43 -10.85 0.38
CA LEU A 11 8.32 -9.71 0.24
C LEU A 11 9.49 -9.91 1.19
N GLY A 12 10.72 -9.69 0.72
CA GLY A 12 11.93 -9.92 1.50
C GLY A 12 12.85 -8.71 1.57
N THR A 13 13.77 -8.73 2.52
CA THR A 13 14.94 -7.84 2.49
C THR A 13 15.68 -7.99 1.16
N GLY A 14 16.18 -6.90 0.57
CA GLY A 14 16.77 -6.97 -0.77
C GLY A 14 15.77 -6.68 -1.88
N THR A 15 14.57 -6.18 -1.57
CA THR A 15 13.49 -5.98 -2.55
C THR A 15 12.85 -4.61 -2.40
N PHE A 16 12.70 -3.92 -3.52
CA PHE A 16 11.83 -2.77 -3.69
C PHE A 16 10.51 -3.20 -4.35
N ALA A 17 9.43 -3.18 -3.57
CA ALA A 17 8.07 -3.45 -4.05
C ALA A 17 7.25 -2.16 -4.14
N ALA A 18 6.75 -1.86 -5.33
CA ALA A 18 5.73 -0.84 -5.55
C ALA A 18 4.34 -1.49 -5.50
N ILE A 19 3.50 -1.06 -4.56
CA ILE A 19 2.19 -1.68 -4.28
C ILE A 19 1.08 -0.67 -4.55
N VAL A 20 0.14 -1.08 -5.40
CA VAL A 20 -1.15 -0.41 -5.61
C VAL A 20 -2.24 -1.25 -4.97
N ALA A 21 -2.85 -0.76 -3.90
CA ALA A 21 -3.86 -1.53 -3.17
C ALA A 21 -4.86 -0.64 -2.42
N PRO A 22 -6.13 -1.08 -2.27
CA PRO A 22 -7.07 -0.43 -1.36
C PRO A 22 -6.50 -0.32 0.07
N GLU A 23 -6.85 0.74 0.78
CA GLU A 23 -6.38 0.99 2.15
C GLU A 23 -6.62 -0.21 3.08
N GLY A 24 -7.77 -0.88 2.93
CA GLY A 24 -8.13 -2.05 3.74
C GLY A 24 -7.13 -3.21 3.61
N GLU A 25 -6.68 -3.53 2.41
CA GLU A 25 -5.71 -4.62 2.19
C GLU A 25 -4.35 -4.28 2.80
N MET A 26 -3.93 -3.01 2.74
CA MET A 26 -2.68 -2.61 3.39
C MET A 26 -2.78 -2.50 4.90
N LEU A 27 -3.94 -2.16 5.46
CA LEU A 27 -4.16 -2.19 6.91
C LEU A 27 -4.10 -3.62 7.47
N ARG A 28 -4.53 -4.61 6.67
CA ARG A 28 -4.38 -6.03 7.01
C ARG A 28 -2.92 -6.42 7.17
N LEU A 29 -2.00 -5.89 6.34
CA LEU A 29 -0.57 -6.13 6.52
C LEU A 29 -0.10 -5.79 7.94
N PHE A 30 -0.52 -4.66 8.51
CA PHE A 30 -0.14 -4.25 9.86
C PHE A 30 -0.84 -5.07 10.96
N THR A 31 -2.05 -5.55 10.69
CA THR A 31 -2.89 -6.25 11.67
C THR A 31 -2.57 -7.74 11.72
N ASP A 32 -2.38 -8.36 10.55
CA ASP A 32 -2.18 -9.80 10.37
C ASP A 32 -0.71 -10.21 10.61
N HIS A 33 0.21 -9.25 10.60
CA HIS A 33 1.65 -9.49 10.79
C HIS A 33 2.22 -8.78 12.03
N PRO A 34 1.86 -9.20 13.25
CA PRO A 34 2.42 -8.64 14.47
C PRO A 34 3.94 -8.81 14.58
N GLU A 35 4.54 -9.76 13.84
CA GLU A 35 5.98 -9.94 13.72
C GLU A 35 6.72 -8.73 13.13
N LEU A 36 6.04 -7.85 12.38
CA LEU A 36 6.62 -6.60 11.88
C LEU A 36 7.20 -5.75 13.03
N LYS A 37 6.59 -5.84 14.22
CA LYS A 37 7.03 -5.15 15.45
C LYS A 37 8.37 -5.66 16.00
N ARG A 38 8.92 -6.75 15.47
CA ARG A 38 10.22 -7.30 15.88
C ARG A 38 11.37 -6.71 15.07
N TYR A 39 11.06 -6.07 13.94
CA TYR A 39 12.04 -5.49 13.04
C TYR A 39 12.10 -3.98 13.24
N LEU A 40 13.24 -3.39 12.88
CA LEU A 40 13.36 -1.94 12.74
C LEU A 40 12.49 -1.53 11.56
N PHE A 41 11.37 -0.88 11.86
CA PHE A 41 10.36 -0.51 10.89
C PHE A 41 10.33 1.01 10.77
N LEU A 42 10.55 1.53 9.56
CA LEU A 42 10.42 2.95 9.26
C LEU A 42 9.17 3.18 8.42
N TYR A 43 8.23 3.94 8.96
CA TYR A 43 7.07 4.47 8.23
C TYR A 43 7.37 5.90 7.77
N ILE A 44 7.41 6.12 6.46
CA ILE A 44 7.56 7.42 5.84
C ILE A 44 6.21 7.86 5.28
N SER A 45 5.72 9.01 5.72
CA SER A 45 4.50 9.62 5.19
C SER A 45 4.75 11.01 4.62
N GLY A 46 3.87 11.42 3.70
CA GLY A 46 3.83 12.79 3.21
C GLY A 46 3.11 13.77 4.16
N ASN A 47 2.45 14.76 3.55
CA ASN A 47 1.58 15.74 4.21
C ASN A 47 0.40 15.06 4.92
N GLY A 48 -0.14 14.01 4.31
CA GLY A 48 -1.19 13.17 4.86
C GLY A 48 -0.71 11.74 5.12
N SER A 49 -1.43 11.04 5.99
CA SER A 49 -1.37 9.58 6.06
C SER A 49 -2.74 8.99 6.28
N ARG A 50 -3.12 8.08 5.38
CA ARG A 50 -4.37 7.33 5.39
C ARG A 50 -4.26 6.08 6.28
N LEU A 51 -3.09 5.45 6.29
CA LEU A 51 -2.89 4.21 7.04
C LEU A 51 -2.42 4.46 8.47
N LEU A 52 -1.52 5.41 8.72
CA LEU A 52 -0.87 5.58 10.02
C LEU A 52 -1.85 5.90 11.17
N THR A 53 -2.97 6.55 10.86
CA THR A 53 -4.03 6.86 11.85
C THR A 53 -4.80 5.61 12.27
N ARG A 54 -4.79 4.56 11.45
CA ARG A 54 -5.56 3.31 11.61
C ARG A 54 -4.68 2.08 11.88
N ALA A 55 -3.42 2.10 11.46
CA ALA A 55 -2.41 1.12 11.82
C ALA A 55 -2.14 1.31 13.32
N GLY A 56 -2.58 0.33 14.13
CA GLY A 56 -2.68 0.43 15.58
C GLY A 56 -1.36 0.58 16.35
N ASP A 57 -1.26 -0.12 17.48
CA ASP A 57 -0.24 0.14 18.51
C ASP A 57 1.21 0.06 18.01
N ARG A 58 1.99 1.12 18.29
CA ARG A 58 3.35 1.36 17.77
C ARG A 58 4.36 0.78 18.75
N SER A 59 5.13 -0.21 18.33
CA SER A 59 6.23 -0.74 19.14
C SER A 59 7.39 0.25 19.21
N ALA A 60 8.32 0.04 20.15
CA ALA A 60 9.55 0.83 20.26
C ALA A 60 10.47 0.75 19.01
N THR A 61 10.22 -0.20 18.12
CA THR A 61 10.97 -0.40 16.87
C THR A 61 10.30 0.25 15.65
N PHE A 62 9.16 0.92 15.86
CA PHE A 62 8.36 1.54 14.82
C PHE A 62 8.62 3.06 14.79
N ASP A 63 9.48 3.47 13.88
CA ASP A 63 9.81 4.88 13.65
C ASP A 63 8.89 5.48 12.60
N VAL A 64 8.46 6.71 12.83
CA VAL A 64 7.66 7.48 11.86
C VAL A 64 8.42 8.73 11.48
N ARG A 65 8.67 8.93 10.18
CA ARG A 65 9.23 10.18 9.64
C ARG A 65 8.27 10.77 8.62
N ARG A 66 8.14 12.10 8.63
CA ARG A 66 7.32 12.84 7.66
C ARG A 66 8.18 13.64 6.70
N ALA A 67 7.84 13.57 5.42
CA ALA A 67 8.42 14.40 4.37
C ALA A 67 7.34 15.35 3.85
N PHE A 68 7.60 16.65 3.92
CA PHE A 68 6.75 17.70 3.34
C PHE A 68 7.27 18.14 1.96
N THR A 69 8.47 17.70 1.59
CA THR A 69 9.08 17.94 0.28
C THR A 69 9.83 16.69 -0.20
N GLU A 70 10.00 16.59 -1.51
CA GLU A 70 10.88 15.61 -2.15
C GLU A 70 12.31 15.58 -1.60
N HIS A 71 12.90 16.73 -1.26
CA HIS A 71 14.23 16.80 -0.66
C HIS A 71 14.27 16.18 0.74
N GLN A 72 13.24 16.42 1.56
CA GLN A 72 13.13 15.77 2.87
C GLN A 72 12.96 14.26 2.73
N LEU A 73 12.15 13.79 1.77
CA LEU A 73 12.02 12.37 1.48
C LEU A 73 13.39 11.76 1.11
N LEU A 74 14.15 12.43 0.25
CA LEU A 74 15.50 11.99 -0.13
C LEU A 74 16.44 11.90 1.08
N THR A 75 16.44 12.91 1.96
CA THR A 75 17.24 12.90 3.18
C THR A 75 16.86 11.74 4.09
N ILE A 76 15.55 11.53 4.33
CA ILE A 76 15.06 10.42 5.15
C ILE A 76 15.52 9.07 4.60
N LEU A 77 15.42 8.87 3.27
CA LEU A 77 15.82 7.63 2.62
C LEU A 77 17.34 7.37 2.73
N ARG A 78 18.16 8.42 2.56
CA ARG A 78 19.63 8.30 2.67
C ARG A 78 20.10 7.99 4.09
N GLU A 79 19.32 8.38 5.09
CA GLU A 79 19.59 8.12 6.50
C GLU A 79 18.92 6.82 7.00
N ALA A 80 18.15 6.13 6.16
CA ALA A 80 17.40 4.94 6.56
C ALA A 80 18.37 3.76 6.80
N GLY A 81 18.35 3.23 8.03
CA GLY A 81 19.09 2.02 8.43
C GLY A 81 18.16 0.90 8.89
N HIS A 82 16.88 0.99 8.54
CA HIS A 82 15.81 0.11 9.03
C HIS A 82 15.70 -1.16 8.18
N THR A 83 15.27 -2.26 8.79
CA THR A 83 15.07 -3.53 8.07
C THR A 83 13.90 -3.45 7.09
N ILE A 84 12.87 -2.68 7.45
CA ILE A 84 11.69 -2.44 6.62
C ILE A 84 11.50 -0.93 6.50
N VAL A 85 11.38 -0.44 5.27
CA VAL A 85 11.02 0.94 4.96
C VAL A 85 9.70 0.94 4.22
N PHE A 86 8.66 1.46 4.85
CA PHE A 86 7.34 1.62 4.27
C PHE A 86 7.13 3.08 3.91
N ILE A 87 6.85 3.35 2.64
CA ILE A 87 6.66 4.69 2.09
C ILE A 87 5.22 4.80 1.64
N GLU A 88 4.42 5.60 2.33
CA GLU A 88 3.12 6.02 1.82
C GLU A 88 3.33 7.15 0.81
N HIS A 89 3.04 6.85 -0.46
CA HIS A 89 3.17 7.80 -1.55
C HIS A 89 2.21 8.97 -1.38
N ASP A 90 2.75 10.18 -1.51
CA ASP A 90 1.99 11.41 -1.48
C ASP A 90 2.40 12.27 -2.69
N PRO A 91 1.52 12.44 -3.71
CA PRO A 91 1.83 13.22 -4.90
C PRO A 91 2.15 14.68 -4.62
N THR A 92 1.62 15.23 -3.52
CA THR A 92 1.74 16.66 -3.22
C THR A 92 3.19 17.09 -2.98
N LEU A 93 4.08 16.14 -2.63
CA LEU A 93 5.51 16.37 -2.44
C LEU A 93 6.22 16.81 -3.72
N PHE A 94 5.65 16.46 -4.89
CA PHE A 94 6.24 16.66 -6.21
C PHE A 94 5.55 17.76 -7.02
N GLU A 95 4.65 18.53 -6.41
CA GLU A 95 3.99 19.65 -7.07
C GLU A 95 4.96 20.82 -7.33
N SER A 96 5.97 20.96 -6.47
CA SER A 96 6.92 22.07 -6.51
C SER A 96 8.22 21.73 -7.26
N GLY A 97 8.65 20.46 -7.23
CA GLY A 97 9.84 19.99 -7.93
C GLY A 97 9.51 19.21 -9.18
N GLY A 98 10.09 19.62 -10.31
CA GLY A 98 9.81 19.02 -11.61
C GLY A 98 10.12 17.52 -11.69
N ARG A 99 9.69 16.89 -12.79
CA ARG A 99 9.79 15.43 -13.08
C ARG A 99 11.14 14.77 -12.75
N SER A 100 12.24 15.52 -12.80
CA SER A 100 13.57 14.97 -12.51
C SER A 100 13.71 14.37 -11.11
N MET A 101 12.89 14.78 -10.13
CA MET A 101 13.10 14.37 -8.74
C MET A 101 12.49 13.01 -8.41
N ALA A 102 11.34 12.65 -8.97
CA ALA A 102 10.70 11.35 -8.70
C ALA A 102 11.59 10.19 -9.19
N ALA A 103 12.17 10.29 -10.38
CA ALA A 103 13.13 9.31 -10.87
C ALA A 103 14.39 9.21 -9.98
N ALA A 104 14.90 10.33 -9.47
CA ALA A 104 16.03 10.33 -8.55
C ALA A 104 15.69 9.64 -7.23
N ILE A 105 14.49 9.88 -6.68
CA ILE A 105 14.00 9.18 -5.49
C ILE A 105 13.84 7.68 -5.77
N GLY A 106 13.28 7.29 -6.92
CA GLY A 106 13.16 5.88 -7.31
C GLY A 106 14.50 5.14 -7.32
N LYS A 107 15.56 5.77 -7.82
CA LYS A 107 16.93 5.22 -7.76
C LYS A 107 17.43 5.05 -6.33
N VAL A 108 17.23 6.07 -5.48
CA VAL A 108 17.63 5.98 -4.07
C VAL A 108 16.84 4.90 -3.32
N ILE A 109 15.55 4.74 -3.63
CA ILE A 109 14.75 3.64 -3.06
C ILE A 109 15.34 2.28 -3.45
N ALA A 110 15.74 2.10 -4.71
CA ALA A 110 16.40 0.87 -5.17
C ALA A 110 17.78 0.65 -4.52
N GLU A 111 18.54 1.71 -4.24
CA GLU A 111 19.79 1.61 -3.47
C GLU A 111 19.51 1.15 -2.02
N VAL A 112 18.52 1.76 -1.36
CA VAL A 112 18.11 1.42 0.02
C VAL A 112 17.58 -0.02 0.12
N SER A 113 16.89 -0.50 -0.92
CA SER A 113 16.34 -1.86 -0.92
C SER A 113 17.41 -2.95 -0.96
N THR A 114 18.66 -2.65 -1.32
CA THR A 114 19.76 -3.63 -1.25
C THR A 114 20.00 -4.16 0.18
N GLY A 115 19.75 -3.32 1.20
CA GLY A 115 19.88 -3.68 2.62
C GLY A 115 18.55 -3.83 3.37
N SER A 116 17.43 -3.46 2.73
CA SER A 116 16.12 -3.33 3.38
C SER A 116 15.02 -3.99 2.56
N LEU A 117 13.87 -4.29 3.16
CA LEU A 117 12.64 -4.40 2.38
C LEU A 117 12.07 -3.00 2.22
N VAL A 118 11.88 -2.53 0.99
CA VAL A 118 11.21 -1.25 0.74
C VAL A 118 9.86 -1.46 0.09
N ILE A 119 8.81 -0.90 0.70
CA ILE A 119 7.44 -0.92 0.20
C ILE A 119 7.04 0.51 -0.14
N LEU A 120 6.86 0.81 -1.42
CA LEU A 120 6.23 2.06 -1.88
C LEU A 120 4.75 1.78 -2.12
N TYR A 121 3.88 2.37 -1.30
CA TYR A 121 2.45 2.13 -1.32
C TYR A 121 1.67 3.32 -1.86
N THR A 122 0.66 3.06 -2.70
CA THR A 122 -0.40 4.02 -2.99
C THR A 122 -1.77 3.33 -3.15
N PRO A 123 -2.87 3.95 -2.69
CA PRO A 123 -4.21 3.51 -3.08
C PRO A 123 -4.58 3.88 -4.52
N ALA A 124 -3.96 4.94 -5.07
CA ALA A 124 -4.25 5.47 -6.39
C ALA A 124 -2.94 5.93 -7.04
N PRO A 125 -2.43 5.20 -8.06
CA PRO A 125 -1.17 5.56 -8.68
C PRO A 125 -1.32 6.83 -9.52
N ASP A 126 -0.31 7.68 -9.46
CA ASP A 126 -0.15 8.84 -10.35
C ASP A 126 1.16 8.72 -11.14
N ARG A 127 1.48 9.75 -11.92
CA ARG A 127 2.69 9.79 -12.74
C ARG A 127 3.98 9.67 -11.92
N PHE A 128 4.06 10.28 -10.75
CA PHE A 128 5.26 10.31 -9.92
C PHE A 128 5.48 8.96 -9.26
N PHE A 129 4.40 8.32 -8.81
CA PHE A 129 4.44 6.91 -8.40
C PHE A 129 4.99 6.03 -9.52
N GLY A 130 4.49 6.18 -10.76
CA GLY A 130 4.96 5.42 -11.91
C GLY A 130 6.45 5.64 -12.22
N GLU A 131 6.93 6.87 -12.14
CA GLU A 131 8.35 7.22 -12.33
C GLU A 131 9.23 6.56 -11.26
N MET A 132 8.82 6.55 -9.99
CA MET A 132 9.53 5.83 -8.92
C MET A 132 9.45 4.31 -9.11
N ALA A 133 8.27 3.78 -9.43
CA ALA A 133 8.02 2.35 -9.59
C ALA A 133 8.77 1.71 -10.77
N THR A 134 9.27 2.52 -11.72
CA THR A 134 10.14 2.03 -12.81
C THR A 134 11.43 1.38 -12.29
N TYR A 135 11.85 1.74 -11.07
CA TYR A 135 13.02 1.17 -10.42
C TYR A 135 12.69 0.01 -9.46
N ALA A 136 11.41 -0.37 -9.35
CA ALA A 136 10.98 -1.44 -8.46
C ALA A 136 11.31 -2.82 -9.04
N ASP A 137 11.75 -3.73 -8.18
CA ASP A 137 11.90 -5.14 -8.53
C ASP A 137 10.54 -5.78 -8.83
N ARG A 138 9.49 -5.30 -8.16
CA ARG A 138 8.13 -5.82 -8.28
C ARG A 138 7.11 -4.70 -8.23
N ILE A 139 6.16 -4.74 -9.16
CA ILE A 139 4.95 -3.93 -9.12
C ILE A 139 3.78 -4.88 -8.82
N ILE A 140 3.10 -4.66 -7.70
CA ILE A 140 2.02 -5.53 -7.21
C ILE A 140 0.74 -4.70 -7.15
N THR A 141 -0.31 -5.17 -7.82
CA THR A 141 -1.64 -4.59 -7.72
C THR A 141 -2.56 -5.55 -6.99
N LEU A 142 -3.14 -5.12 -5.87
CA LEU A 142 -4.13 -5.88 -5.13
C LEU A 142 -5.52 -5.31 -5.46
N ALA A 143 -6.41 -6.16 -5.94
CA ALA A 143 -7.81 -5.81 -6.07
C ALA A 143 -8.49 -5.89 -4.70
N PRO A 144 -9.51 -5.05 -4.42
CA PRO A 144 -10.34 -5.24 -3.24
C PRO A 144 -10.98 -6.64 -3.30
N GLU A 145 -10.98 -7.34 -2.16
CA GLU A 145 -11.69 -8.62 -2.04
C GLU A 145 -13.16 -8.39 -2.43
N THR A 146 -13.58 -8.92 -3.59
CA THR A 146 -14.97 -8.80 -4.01
C THR A 146 -15.81 -9.65 -3.07
N ALA A 147 -16.65 -9.02 -2.25
CA ALA A 147 -17.66 -9.74 -1.49
C ALA A 147 -18.46 -10.63 -2.48
N PRO A 148 -18.69 -11.91 -2.16
CA PRO A 148 -19.40 -12.80 -3.07
C PRO A 148 -20.74 -12.18 -3.42
N VAL A 149 -21.00 -12.01 -4.72
CA VAL A 149 -22.29 -11.51 -5.22
C VAL A 149 -23.37 -12.47 -4.75
N GLN A 150 -24.11 -12.10 -3.70
CA GLN A 150 -25.30 -12.82 -3.29
C GLN A 150 -26.30 -12.71 -4.44
N LYS A 151 -26.43 -13.76 -5.25
CA LYS A 151 -27.50 -13.88 -6.24
C LYS A 151 -28.82 -13.85 -5.48
N GLN A 152 -29.46 -12.68 -5.42
CA GLN A 152 -30.84 -12.58 -4.93
C GLN A 152 -31.71 -13.42 -5.86
N SER A 153 -32.20 -14.55 -5.35
CA SER A 153 -33.21 -15.34 -6.04
C SER A 153 -34.49 -14.50 -6.10
N ILE A 154 -34.89 -14.11 -7.32
CA ILE A 154 -36.19 -13.48 -7.55
C ILE A 154 -37.25 -14.54 -7.24
N ARG A 155 -37.76 -14.54 -6.02
CA ARG A 155 -38.92 -15.35 -5.63
C ARG A 155 -40.15 -14.71 -6.26
N ALA A 156 -40.48 -15.12 -7.48
CA ALA A 156 -41.72 -14.74 -8.15
C ALA A 156 -42.91 -15.15 -7.26
N LYS A 157 -43.61 -14.15 -6.70
CA LYS A 157 -44.90 -14.35 -6.04
C LYS A 157 -45.89 -14.83 -7.11
N ARG A 158 -46.25 -16.11 -7.08
CA ARG A 158 -47.49 -16.61 -7.70
C ARG A 158 -48.66 -15.96 -6.96
N ALA A 159 -49.18 -14.88 -7.52
CA ALA A 159 -50.43 -14.28 -7.08
C ALA A 159 -51.59 -14.92 -7.86
N GLY A 160 -52.57 -15.43 -7.11
CA GLY A 160 -53.97 -15.34 -7.47
C GLY A 160 -54.47 -16.26 -8.58
N GLN A 161 -54.92 -17.44 -8.17
CA GLN A 161 -55.96 -18.20 -8.85
C GLN A 161 -57.19 -17.29 -9.05
N ALA A 162 -57.68 -17.14 -10.28
CA ALA A 162 -58.98 -16.55 -10.57
C ALA A 162 -59.78 -17.54 -11.42
N THR A 163 -60.73 -18.20 -10.76
CA THR A 163 -61.80 -19.00 -11.33
C THR A 163 -62.66 -18.10 -12.24
N LEU A 164 -63.00 -18.57 -13.42
CA LEU A 164 -64.05 -17.96 -14.25
C LEU A 164 -64.96 -19.08 -14.75
N GLU A 165 -66.17 -19.09 -14.21
CA GLU A 165 -67.31 -19.86 -14.71
C GLU A 165 -67.98 -19.15 -15.91
N ALA A 166 -68.81 -19.94 -16.60
CA ALA A 166 -69.75 -19.64 -17.70
C ALA A 166 -69.13 -19.68 -19.12
N PHE A 167 -69.60 -20.46 -20.09
CA PHE A 167 -70.92 -21.07 -20.35
C PHE A 167 -70.80 -22.51 -20.88
#